data_AF-A0A961C122-F1
#
_entry.id   AF-A0A961C122-F1
#
_cell.length_a   1.000
_cell.length_b   1.000
_cell.length_c   1.000
_cell.angle_alpha   90.00
_cell.angle_beta   90.00
_cell.angle_gamma   90.00
#
_symmetry.space_group_name_H-M   'P 1'
#
loop_
_entity.id
_entity.type
_entity.pdbx_description
1 polymer ?
#
loop_
_entity_poly.entity_id
_entity_poly.type
_entity_poly.pdbx_seq_one_letter_code
_entity_poly.pdbx_strand_id
1 'polypeptide(L)'
;MARDLGMASSAVYRYVASRDDLLTRLIVQSYDELGEHVEQAEAAVARADLRDRWFAVGHATRRWALAHPHDWALLYGSPVPGYAAPAQQTIGPGTRVQVVLMRLLADIVAQGRAAPAQRRPRPVPVLVEFGAGVGEALGVEPDGVPADLAVAGVTAWMMLIGAVNSEVFGYLGEGGEDAEAVGAALFDYTISAAVALLLR
;
A
#
# COMPACT_ATOMS: atom_id res chain seq x y z
N MET A 1 -12.44 -17.30 17.43
CA MET A 1 -11.23 -17.24 18.30
C MET A 1 -10.89 -18.63 18.83
N ALA A 2 -9.79 -19.23 18.35
CA ALA A 2 -9.18 -20.49 18.81
C ALA A 2 -10.09 -21.75 18.93
N ARG A 3 -11.22 -21.83 18.22
CA ARG A 3 -12.09 -23.03 18.20
C ARG A 3 -12.47 -23.58 16.83
N ASP A 4 -12.18 -22.88 15.73
CA ASP A 4 -12.57 -23.34 14.39
C ASP A 4 -11.44 -24.02 13.59
N LEU A 5 -10.29 -24.19 14.21
CA LEU A 5 -9.23 -25.05 13.70
C LEU A 5 -9.04 -26.15 14.74
N GLY A 6 -9.47 -27.37 14.43
CA GLY A 6 -9.25 -28.58 15.24
C GLY A 6 -7.79 -28.99 15.37
N MET A 7 -6.87 -28.03 15.50
CA MET A 7 -5.49 -28.19 15.89
C MET A 7 -5.32 -27.57 17.27
N ALA A 8 -4.92 -28.38 18.23
CA ALA A 8 -4.57 -27.91 19.56
C ALA A 8 -3.56 -26.75 19.46
N SER A 9 -3.82 -25.67 20.19
CA SER A 9 -2.97 -24.49 20.40
C SER A 9 -1.50 -24.83 20.77
N SER A 10 -1.22 -26.08 21.17
CA SER A 10 0.12 -26.59 21.48
C SER A 10 0.97 -27.05 20.28
N ALA A 11 0.43 -27.10 19.06
CA ALA A 11 1.20 -27.49 17.86
C ALA A 11 1.96 -26.31 17.21
N VAL A 12 1.44 -25.08 17.32
CA VAL A 12 2.02 -23.88 16.68
C VAL A 12 3.34 -23.47 17.34
N TYR A 13 3.42 -23.53 18.68
CA TYR A 13 4.65 -23.19 19.42
C TYR A 13 5.81 -24.18 19.24
N ARG A 14 5.61 -25.33 18.58
CA ARG A 14 6.76 -26.20 18.24
C ARG A 14 7.63 -25.62 17.12
N TYR A 15 7.11 -24.67 16.34
CA TYR A 15 7.74 -24.16 15.12
C TYR A 15 8.15 -22.68 15.18
N VAL A 16 7.79 -21.98 16.26
CA VAL A 16 8.11 -20.56 16.48
C VAL A 16 8.72 -20.37 17.86
N ALA A 17 9.81 -19.61 17.93
CA ALA A 17 10.61 -19.44 19.14
C ALA A 17 9.91 -18.58 20.20
N SER A 18 9.01 -17.68 19.78
CA SER A 18 8.24 -16.80 20.64
C SER A 18 6.98 -16.28 19.94
N ARG A 19 6.11 -15.61 20.68
CA ARG A 19 4.99 -14.84 20.13
C ARG A 19 5.47 -13.80 19.11
N ASP A 20 6.55 -13.11 19.41
CA ASP A 20 7.06 -12.04 18.56
C ASP A 20 7.67 -12.60 17.27
N ASP A 21 8.34 -13.76 17.34
CA ASP A 21 8.81 -14.49 16.17
C ASP A 21 7.63 -14.91 15.27
N LEU A 22 6.53 -15.40 15.85
CA LEU A 22 5.32 -15.69 15.08
C LEU A 22 4.74 -14.43 14.42
N LEU A 23 4.63 -13.32 15.15
CA LEU A 23 4.12 -12.05 14.60
C LEU A 23 5.00 -11.51 13.49
N THR A 24 6.32 -11.57 13.63
CA THR A 24 7.26 -11.15 12.58
C THR A 24 7.07 -11.99 11.33
N ARG A 25 6.95 -13.32 11.45
CA ARG A 25 6.73 -14.21 10.30
C ARG A 25 5.40 -13.93 9.61
N LEU A 26 4.33 -13.72 10.37
CA LEU A 26 3.03 -13.36 9.81
C LEU A 26 3.09 -12.02 9.08
N ILE A 27 3.72 -10.99 9.67
CA ILE A 27 3.90 -9.68 9.01
C ILE A 27 4.68 -9.81 7.70
N VAL A 28 5.79 -10.55 7.70
CA VAL A 28 6.59 -10.79 6.50
C VAL A 28 5.76 -11.49 5.43
N GLN A 29 5.08 -12.58 5.79
CA GLN A 29 4.22 -13.32 4.86
C GLN A 29 3.10 -12.43 4.29
N SER A 30 2.39 -11.68 5.13
CA SER A 30 1.31 -10.79 4.68
C SER A 30 1.82 -9.68 3.76
N TYR A 31 2.97 -9.09 4.06
CA TYR A 31 3.59 -8.12 3.15
C TYR A 31 4.02 -8.75 1.82
N ASP A 32 4.55 -9.97 1.85
CA ASP A 32 4.97 -10.66 0.63
C ASP A 32 3.79 -11.03 -0.27
N GLU A 33 2.71 -11.55 0.31
CA GLU A 33 1.50 -11.88 -0.43
C GLU A 33 0.83 -10.64 -1.02
N LEU A 34 0.73 -9.55 -0.25
CA LEU A 34 0.22 -8.27 -0.75
C LEU A 34 1.11 -7.72 -1.88
N GLY A 35 2.42 -7.68 -1.65
CA GLY A 35 3.39 -7.20 -2.62
C GLY A 35 3.33 -7.98 -3.93
N GLU A 36 3.31 -9.30 -3.87
CA GLU A 36 3.20 -10.17 -5.04
C GLU A 36 1.88 -9.95 -5.78
N HIS A 37 0.76 -9.86 -5.06
CA HIS A 37 -0.55 -9.64 -5.67
C HIS A 37 -0.61 -8.31 -6.44
N VAL A 38 -0.01 -7.25 -5.89
CA VAL A 38 0.07 -5.93 -6.52
C VAL A 38 1.03 -5.93 -7.72
N GLU A 39 2.21 -6.53 -7.57
CA GLU A 39 3.21 -6.64 -8.64
C GLU A 39 2.64 -7.37 -9.86
N GLN A 40 1.94 -8.49 -9.66
CA GLN A 40 1.32 -9.25 -10.74
C GLN A 40 0.22 -8.45 -11.45
N ALA A 41 -0.64 -7.76 -10.69
CA ALA A 41 -1.72 -6.98 -11.26
C ALA A 41 -1.22 -5.78 -12.08
N GLU A 42 -0.17 -5.10 -11.59
CA GLU A 42 0.44 -3.98 -12.30
C GLU A 42 1.17 -4.43 -13.57
N ALA A 43 1.92 -5.54 -13.51
CA ALA A 43 2.65 -6.09 -14.65
C ALA A 43 1.73 -6.62 -15.77
N ALA A 44 0.48 -6.95 -15.46
CA ALA A 44 -0.52 -7.36 -16.45
C ALA A 44 -1.03 -6.19 -17.31
N VAL A 45 -0.75 -4.94 -16.93
CA VAL A 45 -1.13 -3.74 -17.68
C VAL A 45 0.07 -3.24 -18.49
N ALA A 46 -0.17 -2.79 -19.72
CA ALA A 46 0.92 -2.32 -20.58
C ALA A 46 1.66 -1.13 -19.94
N ARG A 47 3.00 -1.10 -20.07
CA ARG A 47 3.85 -0.08 -19.44
C ARG A 47 3.45 1.36 -19.77
N ALA A 48 2.91 1.59 -20.96
CA ALA A 48 2.46 2.89 -21.45
C ALA A 48 1.13 3.36 -20.83
N ASP A 49 0.31 2.43 -20.29
CA ASP A 49 -1.02 2.73 -19.75
C ASP A 49 -0.92 3.14 -18.27
N LEU A 50 -0.24 4.26 -18.03
CA LEU A 50 0.14 4.75 -16.69
C LEU A 50 -1.02 4.88 -15.72
N ARG A 51 -2.18 5.37 -16.20
CA ARG A 51 -3.39 5.49 -15.37
C ARG A 51 -3.90 4.10 -15.00
N ASP A 52 -4.02 3.20 -15.97
CA ASP A 52 -4.56 1.86 -15.72
C ASP A 52 -3.65 1.03 -14.81
N ARG A 53 -2.34 1.25 -14.87
CA ARG A 53 -1.36 0.69 -13.91
C ARG A 53 -1.60 1.17 -12.48
N TRP A 54 -1.87 2.46 -12.28
CA TRP A 54 -2.27 2.99 -10.97
C TRP A 54 -3.56 2.33 -10.46
N PHE A 55 -4.58 2.23 -11.32
CA PHE A 55 -5.84 1.57 -10.95
C PHE A 55 -5.63 0.08 -10.65
N ALA A 56 -4.78 -0.62 -11.39
CA ALA A 56 -4.44 -2.02 -11.13
C ALA A 56 -3.80 -2.19 -9.74
N VAL A 57 -2.85 -1.34 -9.36
CA VAL A 57 -2.26 -1.32 -8.01
C VAL A 57 -3.33 -1.08 -6.94
N GLY A 58 -4.19 -0.06 -7.14
CA GLY A 58 -5.28 0.27 -6.24
C GLY A 58 -6.24 -0.91 -6.01
N HIS A 59 -6.85 -1.40 -7.10
CA HIS A 59 -7.81 -2.48 -7.01
C HIS A 59 -7.20 -3.80 -6.52
N ALA A 60 -5.95 -4.10 -6.86
CA ALA A 60 -5.26 -5.28 -6.34
C ALA A 60 -5.08 -5.18 -4.82
N THR A 61 -4.60 -4.03 -4.33
CA THR A 61 -4.47 -3.78 -2.89
C THR A 61 -5.81 -3.95 -2.17
N ARG A 62 -6.88 -3.32 -2.69
CA ARG A 62 -8.24 -3.44 -2.14
C ARG A 62 -8.74 -4.90 -2.12
N ARG A 63 -8.64 -5.61 -3.25
CA ARG A 63 -9.11 -7.00 -3.36
C ARG A 63 -8.36 -7.91 -2.38
N TRP A 64 -7.04 -7.76 -2.27
CA TRP A 64 -6.26 -8.54 -1.32
C TRP A 64 -6.68 -8.24 0.12
N ALA A 65 -6.83 -6.96 0.47
CA ALA A 65 -7.21 -6.53 1.82
C ALA A 65 -8.59 -7.04 2.25
N LEU A 66 -9.59 -6.99 1.35
CA LEU A 66 -10.93 -7.49 1.61
C LEU A 66 -10.98 -9.02 1.72
N ALA A 67 -10.11 -9.73 0.99
CA ALA A 67 -9.98 -11.18 1.10
C ALA A 67 -9.19 -11.62 2.35
N HIS A 68 -8.30 -10.77 2.87
CA HIS A 68 -7.42 -11.05 4.00
C HIS A 68 -7.54 -9.98 5.11
N PRO A 69 -8.74 -9.74 5.68
CA PRO A 69 -8.97 -8.60 6.57
C PRO A 69 -8.15 -8.67 7.87
N HIS A 70 -7.85 -9.88 8.37
CA HIS A 70 -7.01 -10.07 9.55
C HIS A 70 -5.54 -9.76 9.29
N ASP A 71 -5.04 -10.11 8.11
CA ASP A 71 -3.67 -9.85 7.71
C ASP A 71 -3.50 -8.36 7.38
N TRP A 72 -4.49 -7.76 6.72
CA TRP A 72 -4.55 -6.31 6.55
C TRP A 72 -4.53 -5.56 7.89
N ALA A 73 -5.31 -6.02 8.87
CA ALA A 73 -5.31 -5.46 10.22
C ALA A 73 -3.96 -5.60 10.93
N LEU A 74 -3.22 -6.68 10.67
CA LEU A 74 -1.88 -6.89 11.20
C LEU A 74 -0.87 -5.89 10.60
N LEU A 75 -1.02 -5.54 9.32
CA LEU A 75 -0.12 -4.61 8.61
C LEU A 75 -0.45 -3.13 8.84
N TYR A 76 -1.73 -2.76 8.81
CA TYR A 76 -2.20 -1.37 8.75
C TYR A 76 -3.23 -1.01 9.85
N GLY A 77 -3.51 -1.92 10.77
CA GLY A 77 -4.39 -1.70 11.91
C GLY A 77 -3.67 -1.13 13.14
N SER A 78 -4.26 -1.36 14.31
CA SER A 78 -3.69 -0.88 15.57
C SER A 78 -2.39 -1.62 15.91
N PRO A 79 -1.32 -0.92 16.34
CA PRO A 79 -0.08 -1.58 16.75
C PRO A 79 -0.30 -2.62 17.84
N VAL A 80 0.43 -3.73 17.75
CA VAL A 80 0.36 -4.80 18.75
C VAL A 80 1.12 -4.37 20.02
N PRO A 81 0.48 -4.27 21.20
CA PRO A 81 1.15 -3.85 22.42
C PRO A 81 2.35 -4.73 22.77
N GLY A 82 3.46 -4.09 23.10
CA GLY A 82 4.71 -4.76 23.49
C GLY A 82 5.49 -5.43 22.35
N TYR A 83 5.03 -5.32 21.10
CA TYR A 83 5.73 -5.87 19.93
C TYR A 83 6.38 -4.76 19.10
N ALA A 84 7.63 -4.97 18.70
CA ALA A 84 8.35 -4.10 17.78
C ALA A 84 8.86 -4.95 16.61
N ALA A 85 8.40 -4.64 15.40
CA ALA A 85 8.80 -5.37 14.20
C ALA A 85 10.29 -5.15 13.90
N PRO A 86 11.10 -6.22 13.71
CA PRO A 86 12.50 -6.09 13.39
C PRO A 86 12.68 -5.57 11.95
N ALA A 87 13.15 -4.33 11.84
CA ALA A 87 13.28 -3.58 10.57
C ALA A 87 14.01 -4.37 9.47
N GLN A 88 15.06 -5.11 9.81
CA GLN A 88 15.85 -5.90 8.86
C GLN A 88 15.05 -7.01 8.18
N GLN A 89 13.96 -7.47 8.80
CA GLN A 89 13.10 -8.51 8.24
C GLN A 89 11.86 -7.93 7.56
N THR A 90 11.34 -6.79 8.06
CA THR A 90 10.04 -6.27 7.60
C THR A 90 10.12 -5.13 6.60
N ILE A 91 11.23 -4.38 6.51
CA ILE A 91 11.33 -3.26 5.55
C ILE A 91 11.28 -3.75 4.10
N GLY A 92 12.03 -4.80 3.77
CA GLY A 92 12.07 -5.34 2.41
C GLY A 92 10.68 -5.75 1.91
N PRO A 93 10.00 -6.70 2.59
CA PRO A 93 8.62 -7.07 2.26
C PRO A 93 7.66 -5.87 2.32
N GLY A 94 7.77 -5.05 3.36
CA GLY A 94 6.85 -3.93 3.63
C GLY A 94 6.95 -2.75 2.67
N THR A 95 7.95 -2.72 1.78
CA THR A 95 8.16 -1.66 0.78
C THR A 95 7.83 -2.08 -0.65
N ARG A 96 7.43 -3.33 -0.90
CA ARG A 96 7.21 -3.87 -2.26
C ARG A 96 6.22 -3.05 -3.09
N VAL A 97 5.08 -2.68 -2.51
CA VAL A 97 4.07 -1.83 -3.18
C VAL A 97 4.63 -0.43 -3.48
N GLN A 98 5.40 0.13 -2.57
CA GLN A 98 6.02 1.45 -2.71
C GLN A 98 7.09 1.45 -3.82
N VAL A 99 7.83 0.35 -3.99
CA VAL A 99 8.76 0.17 -5.12
C VAL A 99 7.99 0.18 -6.45
N VAL A 100 6.86 -0.53 -6.56
CA VAL A 100 5.99 -0.50 -7.76
C VAL A 100 5.52 0.93 -8.05
N LEU A 101 5.03 1.64 -7.04
CA LEU A 101 4.57 3.01 -7.18
C LEU A 101 5.70 3.98 -7.57
N MET A 102 6.89 3.85 -6.99
CA MET A 102 8.04 4.70 -7.33
C MET A 102 8.49 4.46 -8.78
N ARG A 103 8.51 3.21 -9.24
CA ARG A 103 8.77 2.88 -10.65
C ARG A 103 7.71 3.47 -11.59
N LEU A 104 6.44 3.47 -11.18
CA LEU A 104 5.37 4.12 -11.94
C LEU A 104 5.59 5.65 -12.03
N LEU A 105 6.03 6.31 -10.96
CA LEU A 105 6.39 7.74 -11.01
C LEU A 105 7.54 8.01 -11.99
N ALA A 106 8.56 7.15 -12.00
CA ALA A 106 9.66 7.25 -12.95
C ALA A 106 9.16 7.17 -14.41
N ASP A 107 8.24 6.26 -14.73
CA ASP A 107 7.67 6.19 -16.08
C ASP A 107 6.81 7.41 -16.43
N ILE A 108 6.03 7.90 -15.46
CA ILE A 108 5.21 9.10 -15.63
C ILE A 108 6.10 10.27 -16.05
N VAL A 109 7.27 10.41 -15.45
CA VAL A 109 8.27 11.42 -15.81
C VAL A 109 8.88 11.12 -17.17
N ALA A 110 9.36 9.91 -17.41
CA ALA A 110 10.00 9.51 -18.66
C ALA A 110 9.09 9.71 -19.89
N GLN A 111 7.78 9.56 -19.72
CA GLN A 111 6.79 9.79 -20.78
C GLN A 111 6.28 11.25 -20.86
N GLY A 112 6.81 12.15 -20.03
CA GLY A 112 6.38 13.55 -19.96
C GLY A 112 4.92 13.72 -19.56
N ARG A 113 4.38 12.79 -18.77
CA ARG A 113 2.97 12.74 -18.34
C ARG A 113 2.76 13.21 -16.90
N ALA A 114 3.81 13.63 -16.21
CA ALA A 114 3.72 14.16 -14.85
C ALA A 114 2.71 15.31 -14.77
N ALA A 115 1.90 15.33 -13.72
CA ALA A 115 1.04 16.45 -13.41
C ALA A 115 1.87 17.75 -13.25
N PRO A 116 1.36 18.90 -13.72
CA PRO A 116 2.04 20.17 -13.53
C PRO A 116 2.27 20.48 -12.04
N ALA A 117 3.42 21.08 -11.72
CA ALA A 117 3.77 21.44 -10.34
C ALA A 117 2.71 22.31 -9.64
N GLN A 118 1.97 23.11 -10.40
CA GLN A 118 0.90 23.98 -9.89
C GLN A 118 -0.32 23.21 -9.37
N ARG A 119 -0.49 21.93 -9.76
CA ARG A 119 -1.55 21.06 -9.21
C ARG A 119 -1.16 20.43 -7.88
N ARG A 120 0.11 20.52 -7.48
CA ARG A 120 0.62 19.94 -6.22
C ARG A 120 0.57 20.99 -5.10
N PRO A 121 0.36 20.57 -3.85
CA PRO A 121 0.49 21.46 -2.70
C PRO A 121 1.85 22.16 -2.69
N ARG A 122 1.90 23.37 -2.08
CA ARG A 122 3.16 24.11 -1.98
C ARG A 122 4.23 23.28 -1.24
N PRO A 123 5.48 23.30 -1.70
CA PRO A 123 6.56 22.57 -1.05
C PRO A 123 6.74 23.01 0.40
N VAL A 124 6.75 22.05 1.31
CA VAL A 124 7.19 22.23 2.70
C VAL A 124 8.63 21.72 2.79
N PRO A 125 9.60 22.46 3.34
CA PRO A 125 11.03 22.09 3.26
C PRO A 125 11.34 20.64 3.66
N VAL A 126 10.80 20.18 4.78
CA VAL A 126 10.99 18.79 5.25
C VAL A 126 10.45 17.74 4.26
N LEU A 127 9.38 18.06 3.53
CA LEU A 127 8.83 17.16 2.51
C LEU A 127 9.67 17.15 1.24
N VAL A 128 10.36 18.26 0.91
CA VAL A 128 11.29 18.29 -0.21
C VAL A 128 12.48 17.37 0.06
N GLU A 129 13.07 17.45 1.25
CA GLU A 129 14.17 16.57 1.67
C GLU A 129 13.72 15.10 1.68
N PHE A 130 12.54 14.81 2.25
CA PHE A 130 11.95 13.48 2.21
C PHE A 130 11.74 12.97 0.77
N GLY A 131 11.14 13.78 -0.09
CA GLY A 131 10.87 13.44 -1.48
C GLY A 131 12.14 13.22 -2.32
N ALA A 132 13.24 13.89 -1.98
CA ALA A 132 14.53 13.68 -2.63
C ALA A 132 15.15 12.33 -2.25
N GLY A 133 14.96 11.86 -1.01
CA GLY A 133 15.56 10.62 -0.51
C GLY A 133 14.72 9.35 -0.67
N VAL A 134 13.41 9.47 -0.91
CA VAL A 134 12.51 8.30 -0.89
C VAL A 134 12.81 7.27 -1.98
N GLY A 135 13.28 7.70 -3.16
CA GLY A 135 13.67 6.76 -4.22
C GLY A 135 14.89 5.92 -3.84
N GLU A 136 15.95 6.57 -3.35
CA GLU A 136 17.15 5.91 -2.83
C GLU A 136 16.81 4.94 -1.68
N ALA A 137 15.96 5.36 -0.74
CA ALA A 137 15.52 4.52 0.36
C ALA A 137 14.75 3.26 -0.09
N LEU A 138 14.10 3.32 -1.27
CA LEU A 138 13.40 2.20 -1.88
C LEU A 138 14.29 1.38 -2.84
N GLY A 139 15.56 1.76 -3.02
CA GLY A 139 16.45 1.11 -3.99
C GLY A 139 15.97 1.25 -5.44
N VAL A 140 15.19 2.30 -5.73
CA VAL A 140 14.74 2.63 -7.08
C VAL A 140 15.48 3.88 -7.51
N GLU A 141 16.34 3.76 -8.52
CA GLU A 141 17.02 4.90 -9.14
C GLU A 141 15.97 5.94 -9.55
N PRO A 142 15.87 7.08 -8.86
CA PRO A 142 14.77 8.02 -9.05
C PRO A 142 15.02 8.93 -10.25
N ASP A 143 15.77 8.48 -11.27
CA ASP A 143 16.28 9.33 -12.33
C ASP A 143 15.17 10.21 -12.93
N GLY A 144 15.25 11.50 -12.59
CA GLY A 144 14.33 12.53 -13.05
C GLY A 144 13.04 12.70 -12.25
N VAL A 145 12.71 11.87 -11.26
CA VAL A 145 11.52 12.05 -10.40
C VAL A 145 11.68 13.28 -9.51
N PRO A 146 10.90 14.35 -9.73
CA PRO A 146 10.99 15.54 -8.88
C PRO A 146 10.55 15.23 -7.45
N ALA A 147 11.22 15.81 -6.45
CA ALA A 147 10.92 15.58 -5.04
C ALA A 147 9.46 15.85 -4.67
N ASP A 148 8.85 16.89 -5.26
CA ASP A 148 7.44 17.21 -5.04
C ASP A 148 6.48 16.19 -5.67
N LEU A 149 6.85 15.55 -6.78
CA LEU A 149 6.12 14.43 -7.35
C LEU A 149 6.25 13.17 -6.49
N ALA A 150 7.44 12.91 -5.93
CA ALA A 150 7.65 11.79 -5.01
C ALA A 150 6.77 11.93 -3.76
N VAL A 151 6.69 13.14 -3.18
CA VAL A 151 5.77 13.46 -2.08
C VAL A 151 4.31 13.26 -2.48
N ALA A 152 3.92 13.67 -3.70
CA ALA A 152 2.58 13.43 -4.22
C ALA A 152 2.28 11.92 -4.34
N GLY A 153 3.26 11.11 -4.74
CA GLY A 153 3.14 9.64 -4.78
C GLY A 153 2.94 9.02 -3.40
N VAL A 154 3.70 9.45 -2.40
CA VAL A 154 3.50 9.02 -1.00
C VAL A 154 2.12 9.44 -0.49
N THR A 155 1.67 10.65 -0.85
CA THR A 155 0.34 11.14 -0.49
C THR A 155 -0.76 10.28 -1.14
N ALA A 156 -0.61 9.95 -2.43
CA ALA A 156 -1.52 9.07 -3.16
C ALA A 156 -1.60 7.67 -2.52
N TRP A 157 -0.47 7.13 -2.07
CA TRP A 157 -0.42 5.88 -1.32
C TRP A 157 -1.19 5.96 0.01
N MET A 158 -1.02 7.04 0.78
CA MET A 158 -1.78 7.26 2.02
C MET A 158 -3.30 7.35 1.78
N MET A 159 -3.71 8.02 0.70
CA MET A 159 -5.13 8.09 0.29
C MET A 159 -5.69 6.70 -0.03
N LEU A 160 -4.93 5.88 -0.76
CA LEU A 160 -5.29 4.51 -1.08
C LEU A 160 -5.44 3.65 0.19
N ILE A 161 -4.46 3.67 1.11
CA ILE A 161 -4.57 2.96 2.40
C ILE A 161 -5.81 3.44 3.15
N GLY A 162 -6.06 4.74 3.21
CA GLY A 162 -7.22 5.31 3.89
C GLY A 162 -8.55 4.81 3.34
N ALA A 163 -8.67 4.72 2.01
CA ALA A 163 -9.84 4.16 1.35
C ALA A 163 -10.02 2.68 1.68
N VAL A 164 -8.97 1.87 1.59
CA VAL A 164 -9.03 0.44 1.95
C VAL A 164 -9.39 0.26 3.42
N ASN A 165 -8.77 1.01 4.32
CA ASN A 165 -9.07 0.99 5.75
C ASN A 165 -10.54 1.33 6.04
N SER A 166 -11.13 2.27 5.30
CA SER A 166 -12.53 2.64 5.50
C SER A 166 -13.50 1.48 5.23
N GLU A 167 -13.15 0.59 4.31
CA GLU A 167 -13.94 -0.60 3.98
C GLU A 167 -13.63 -1.74 4.94
N VAL A 168 -12.35 -2.10 5.11
CA VAL A 168 -11.93 -3.23 5.96
C VAL A 168 -12.34 -3.03 7.42
N PHE A 169 -12.29 -1.81 7.93
CA PHE A 169 -12.65 -1.49 9.32
C PHE A 169 -14.04 -0.87 9.47
N GLY A 170 -14.84 -0.82 8.41
CA GLY A 170 -16.26 -0.43 8.48
C GLY A 170 -16.52 1.01 8.92
N TYR A 171 -15.69 1.97 8.51
CA TYR A 171 -15.83 3.38 8.93
C TYR A 171 -17.15 4.03 8.46
N LEU A 172 -17.77 3.48 7.40
CA LEU A 172 -19.05 3.94 6.87
C LEU A 172 -20.26 3.24 7.51
N GLY A 173 -20.05 2.29 8.41
CA GLY A 173 -21.09 1.51 9.07
C GLY A 173 -21.62 0.31 8.25
N GLU A 174 -22.41 -0.56 8.90
CA GLU A 174 -22.94 -1.81 8.33
C GLU A 174 -24.21 -1.60 7.46
N GLY A 175 -24.30 -0.49 6.74
CA GLY A 175 -25.54 -0.01 6.10
C GLY A 175 -25.99 -0.77 4.84
N GLY A 176 -26.16 -2.10 4.91
CA GLY A 176 -26.74 -2.92 3.84
C GLY A 176 -26.01 -2.82 2.49
N GLU A 177 -26.66 -3.28 1.41
CA GLU A 177 -26.11 -3.26 0.03
C GLU A 177 -25.73 -1.85 -0.44
N ASP A 178 -26.42 -0.82 0.06
CA ASP A 178 -26.14 0.58 -0.27
C ASP A 178 -24.78 1.05 0.30
N ALA A 179 -24.40 0.62 1.51
CA ALA A 179 -23.11 1.00 2.10
C ALA A 179 -21.92 0.36 1.37
N GLU A 180 -22.05 -0.89 0.93
CA GLU A 180 -21.02 -1.57 0.13
C GLU A 180 -20.84 -0.88 -1.23
N ALA A 181 -21.95 -0.54 -1.90
CA ALA A 181 -21.91 0.18 -3.17
C ALA A 181 -21.29 1.59 -3.01
N VAL A 182 -21.64 2.32 -1.95
CA VAL A 182 -21.05 3.63 -1.64
C VAL A 182 -19.55 3.49 -1.31
N GLY A 183 -19.15 2.48 -0.54
CA GLY A 183 -17.76 2.21 -0.22
C GLY A 183 -16.90 1.97 -1.46
N ALA A 184 -17.37 1.09 -2.37
CA ALA A 184 -16.69 0.82 -3.64
C ALA A 184 -16.60 2.08 -4.52
N ALA A 185 -17.67 2.86 -4.62
CA ALA A 185 -17.67 4.11 -5.39
C ALA A 185 -16.73 5.17 -4.80
N LEU A 186 -16.69 5.29 -3.47
CA LEU A 186 -15.77 6.20 -2.77
C LEU A 186 -14.32 5.77 -2.92
N PHE A 187 -14.04 4.46 -2.92
CA PHE A 187 -12.72 3.93 -3.21
C PHE A 187 -12.24 4.34 -4.62
N ASP A 188 -13.06 4.09 -5.64
CA ASP A 188 -12.75 4.44 -7.04
C ASP A 188 -12.56 5.94 -7.21
N TYR A 189 -13.41 6.74 -6.57
CA TYR A 189 -13.26 8.19 -6.55
C TYR A 189 -11.95 8.62 -5.88
N THR A 190 -11.57 7.98 -4.77
CA THR A 190 -10.34 8.30 -4.02
C THR A 190 -9.09 8.01 -4.85
N ILE A 191 -9.01 6.84 -5.48
CA ILE A 191 -7.85 6.50 -6.33
C ILE A 191 -7.84 7.36 -7.61
N SER A 192 -9.00 7.76 -8.13
CA SER A 192 -9.10 8.73 -9.23
C SER A 192 -8.57 10.12 -8.83
N ALA A 193 -8.90 10.60 -7.63
CA ALA A 193 -8.39 11.85 -7.10
C ALA A 193 -6.88 11.79 -6.85
N ALA A 194 -6.40 10.66 -6.30
CA ALA A 194 -4.98 10.43 -6.03
C ALA A 194 -4.14 10.47 -7.32
N VAL A 195 -4.57 9.78 -8.40
CA VAL A 195 -3.79 9.78 -9.67
C VAL A 195 -3.75 11.15 -10.34
N ALA A 196 -4.74 12.02 -10.10
CA ALA A 196 -4.74 13.38 -10.64
C ALA A 196 -3.63 14.27 -10.06
N LEU A 197 -3.05 13.89 -8.90
CA LEU A 197 -1.86 14.53 -8.34
C LEU A 197 -0.57 14.10 -9.07
N LEU A 198 -0.60 12.95 -9.74
CA LEU A 198 0.58 12.31 -10.34
C LEU A 198 0.63 12.51 -11.85
N LEU A 199 -0.52 12.40 -12.52
CA LEU A 199 -0.65 12.32 -13.97
C LEU A 199 -1.46 13.50 -14.54
N ARG A 200 -1.04 14.02 -15.69
CA ARG A 200 -1.74 15.07 -16.44
C ARG A 200 -2.97 14.58 -17.19
#